data_AF-A0A9Q1IP71-F1
#
_entry.id   AF-A0A9Q1IP71-F1
#
_cell.length_a   1.000
_cell.length_b   1.000
_cell.length_c   1.000
_cell.angle_alpha   90.00
_cell.angle_beta   90.00
_cell.angle_gamma   90.00
#
_symmetry.space_group_name_H-M   'P 1'
#
loop_
_entity.id
_entity.type
_entity.pdbx_description
1 polymer ?
#
loop_
_entity_poly.entity_id
_entity_poly.type
_entity_poly.pdbx_seq_one_letter_code
_entity_poly.pdbx_strand_id
1 'polypeptide(L)'
;MRIEGLKKNVDFACAELKDTKKKVEQLSSKLQAGEQRLDNCEGRISDLESCTSSHQSVKLLKFADDTTLIGLISNGDESAYRTQPPPPPITLDNSPVATVDSFRFLGTIISRDLKWELNISSLIKKAQQRMFFLRQLKKFNLPRTMMVQFYTSIIESILTFSITTWFPAASVRDKTRLRRVIRSAERVIGCDLPSLQALRDSRALKRARKIIADPSHPGHGLFSPLPSGKRLRSIKTNTVRHRNSFFPHGHQPNQHGSSRSQFAL
;
A
#
# COMPACT_ATOMS: atom_id res chain seq x y z
N MET A 1 42.30 24.23 -35.53
CA MET A 1 41.27 23.17 -35.30
C MET A 1 41.08 22.76 -33.83
N ARG A 2 42.08 22.80 -32.93
CA ARG A 2 41.93 22.25 -31.55
C ARG A 2 41.13 23.13 -30.57
N ILE A 3 41.11 24.45 -30.78
CA ILE A 3 40.48 25.43 -29.88
C ILE A 3 38.94 25.50 -30.07
N GLU A 4 38.45 25.34 -31.30
CA GLU A 4 37.00 25.33 -31.58
C GLU A 4 36.29 24.11 -30.98
N GLY A 5 36.94 22.94 -30.95
CA GLY A 5 36.39 21.75 -30.31
C GLY A 5 36.24 21.90 -28.80
N LEU A 6 37.20 22.56 -28.14
CA LEU A 6 37.13 22.88 -26.72
C LEU A 6 36.00 23.87 -26.41
N LYS A 7 35.81 24.89 -27.26
CA LYS A 7 34.72 25.87 -27.11
C LYS A 7 33.35 25.20 -27.17
N LYS A 8 33.13 24.30 -28.15
CA LYS A 8 31.87 23.56 -28.29
C LYS A 8 31.56 22.67 -27.08
N ASN A 9 32.59 22.04 -26.49
CA ASN A 9 32.41 21.21 -25.30
C ASN A 9 32.08 22.04 -24.05
N VAL A 10 32.70 23.21 -23.90
CA VAL A 10 32.39 24.15 -22.81
C VAL A 10 30.96 24.70 -22.96
N ASP A 11 30.55 25.06 -24.17
CA ASP A 11 29.20 25.55 -24.44
C ASP A 11 28.14 24.48 -24.15
N PHE A 12 28.41 23.22 -24.51
CA PHE A 12 27.54 22.09 -24.20
C PHE A 12 27.42 21.83 -22.69
N ALA A 13 28.55 21.81 -21.98
CA ALA A 13 28.55 21.64 -20.52
C ALA A 13 27.83 22.79 -19.80
N CYS A 14 27.98 24.02 -20.28
CA CYS A 14 27.24 25.18 -19.78
C CYS A 14 25.73 25.06 -20.01
N ALA A 15 25.30 24.50 -21.14
CA ALA A 15 23.89 24.27 -21.42
C ALA A 15 23.28 23.19 -20.51
N GLU A 16 23.98 22.07 -20.28
CA GLU A 16 23.54 21.05 -19.32
C GLU A 16 23.48 21.58 -17.89
N LEU A 17 24.49 22.34 -17.46
CA LEU A 17 24.50 22.96 -16.14
C LEU A 17 23.31 23.93 -15.95
N LYS A 18 22.96 24.72 -16.98
CA LYS A 18 21.77 25.58 -16.93
C LYS A 18 20.46 24.78 -16.83
N ASP A 19 20.34 23.67 -17.56
CA ASP A 19 19.15 22.81 -17.52
C ASP A 19 19.00 22.11 -16.16
N THR A 20 20.11 21.63 -15.58
CA THR A 20 20.11 21.04 -14.22
C THR A 20 19.75 22.07 -13.16
N LYS A 21 20.29 23.29 -13.23
CA LYS A 21 19.93 24.39 -12.31
C LYS A 21 18.43 24.70 -12.36
N LYS A 22 17.84 24.78 -13.57
CA LYS A 22 16.41 25.02 -13.75
C LYS A 22 15.55 23.90 -13.15
N LYS A 23 15.97 22.64 -13.29
CA LYS A 23 15.27 21.49 -12.66
C LYS A 23 15.36 21.53 -11.13
N VAL A 24 16.50 21.94 -10.58
CA VAL A 24 16.69 22.09 -9.12
C VAL A 24 15.80 23.21 -8.56
N GLU A 25 15.74 24.36 -9.23
CA GLU A 25 14.86 25.47 -8.83
C GLU A 25 13.38 25.04 -8.85
N GLN A 26 12.96 24.31 -9.89
CA GLN A 26 11.58 23.81 -9.99
C GLN A 26 11.24 22.75 -8.92
N LEU A 27 12.23 21.96 -8.48
CA LEU A 27 12.07 21.02 -7.37
C LEU A 27 11.99 21.76 -6.03
N SER A 28 12.79 22.82 -5.84
CA SER A 28 12.76 23.66 -4.65
C SER A 28 11.40 24.33 -4.44
N SER A 29 10.83 24.92 -5.50
CA SER A 29 9.49 25.53 -5.42
C SER A 29 8.38 24.50 -5.11
N LYS A 30 8.53 23.26 -5.58
CA LYS A 30 7.59 22.17 -5.24
C LYS A 30 7.74 21.69 -3.80
N LEU A 31 8.95 21.77 -3.24
CA LEU A 31 9.21 21.44 -1.84
C LEU A 31 8.58 22.49 -0.91
N GLN A 32 8.79 23.78 -1.18
CA GLN A 32 8.18 24.88 -0.42
C GLN A 32 6.65 24.86 -0.48
N ALA A 33 6.07 24.57 -1.65
CA ALA A 33 4.62 24.38 -1.80
C ALA A 33 4.12 23.13 -1.06
N GLY A 34 4.99 22.14 -0.81
CA GLY A 34 4.69 20.98 0.03
C GLY A 34 4.71 21.32 1.52
N GLU A 35 5.68 22.12 1.96
CA GLU A 35 5.83 22.59 3.35
C GLU A 35 4.65 23.48 3.77
N GLN A 36 4.26 24.47 2.97
CA GLN A 36 3.06 25.28 3.26
C GLN A 36 1.76 24.47 3.35
N ARG A 37 1.68 23.34 2.63
CA ARG A 37 0.53 22.44 2.71
C ARG A 37 0.56 21.58 3.97
N LEU A 38 1.75 21.26 4.48
CA LEU A 38 1.92 20.57 5.76
C LEU A 38 1.51 21.48 6.92
N ASP A 39 1.94 22.74 6.93
CA ASP A 39 1.57 23.71 7.98
C ASP A 39 0.05 23.95 8.04
N ASN A 40 -0.61 24.02 6.88
CA ASN A 40 -2.07 24.16 6.81
C ASN A 40 -2.80 22.87 7.27
N CYS A 41 -2.21 21.70 7.03
CA CYS A 41 -2.75 20.44 7.56
C CYS A 41 -2.57 20.36 9.08
N GLU A 42 -1.48 20.86 9.67
CA GLU A 42 -1.29 20.90 11.12
C GLU A 42 -2.33 21.75 11.83
N GLY A 43 -2.69 22.91 11.27
CA GLY A 43 -3.78 23.75 11.79
C GLY A 43 -5.14 23.03 11.79
N ARG A 44 -5.48 22.32 10.71
CA ARG A 44 -6.76 21.60 10.57
C ARG A 44 -6.83 20.32 11.41
N ILE A 45 -5.68 19.71 11.74
CA ILE A 45 -5.60 18.55 12.63
C ILE A 45 -6.05 18.91 14.05
N SER A 46 -5.69 20.10 14.53
CA SER A 46 -6.06 20.64 15.84
C SER A 46 -7.57 20.83 16.01
N ASP A 47 -8.27 21.30 14.97
CA ASP A 47 -9.72 21.51 15.02
C ASP A 47 -10.52 20.19 15.07
N LEU A 48 -9.94 19.14 14.48
CA LEU A 48 -10.62 17.87 14.21
C LEU A 48 -10.42 16.84 15.35
N GLU A 49 -9.62 17.12 16.39
CA GLU A 49 -9.43 16.27 17.59
C GLU A 49 -10.61 16.32 18.57
N SER A 50 -11.60 17.17 18.28
CA SER A 50 -12.82 17.36 19.08
C SER A 50 -13.96 16.35 18.77
N CYS A 51 -13.86 15.56 17.70
CA CYS A 51 -14.96 14.69 17.27
C CYS A 51 -14.88 13.28 17.89
N THR A 52 -15.77 12.98 18.86
CA THR A 52 -15.99 11.63 19.39
C THR A 52 -17.41 11.15 19.06
N SER A 53 -17.58 9.87 18.70
CA SER A 53 -18.89 9.29 18.40
C SER A 53 -19.54 8.77 19.70
N SER A 54 -20.80 9.10 19.91
CA SER A 54 -21.56 8.71 21.11
C SER A 54 -21.95 7.21 21.13
N HIS A 55 -21.76 6.47 20.04
CA HIS A 55 -22.27 5.09 19.91
C HIS A 55 -21.15 4.04 19.92
N GLN A 56 -21.25 3.04 20.82
CA GLN A 56 -20.20 2.05 21.09
C GLN A 56 -19.85 1.13 19.89
N SER A 57 -20.71 1.06 18.86
CA SER A 57 -20.51 0.26 17.65
C SER A 57 -19.77 0.98 16.51
N VAL A 58 -19.48 2.27 16.65
CA VAL A 58 -18.83 3.08 15.61
C VAL A 58 -17.42 3.43 16.05
N LYS A 59 -16.42 2.91 15.33
CA LYS A 59 -15.03 3.36 15.52
C LYS A 59 -14.69 4.41 14.48
N LEU A 60 -14.42 5.61 14.95
CA LEU A 60 -13.81 6.69 14.15
C LEU A 60 -12.33 6.37 13.97
N LEU A 61 -11.91 6.17 12.72
CA LEU A 61 -10.50 6.11 12.36
C LEU A 61 -10.14 7.41 11.66
N LYS A 62 -9.53 8.32 12.42
CA LYS A 62 -9.04 9.60 11.91
C LYS A 62 -7.57 9.47 11.52
N PHE A 63 -7.22 9.97 10.35
CA PHE A 63 -5.83 10.14 9.96
C PHE A 63 -5.68 11.47 9.22
N ALA A 64 -5.01 12.45 9.85
CA ALA A 64 -4.96 13.83 9.37
C ALA A 64 -6.37 14.37 9.02
N ASP A 65 -6.56 14.89 7.81
CA ASP A 65 -7.84 15.38 7.29
C ASP A 65 -8.82 14.25 6.88
N ASP A 66 -8.33 13.01 6.71
CA ASP A 66 -9.14 11.88 6.29
C ASP A 66 -9.79 11.23 7.52
N THR A 67 -11.05 11.57 7.81
CA THR A 67 -11.85 10.88 8.82
C THR A 67 -12.67 9.78 8.17
N THR A 68 -12.41 8.53 8.54
CA THR A 68 -13.18 7.37 8.08
C THR A 68 -13.97 6.75 9.22
N LEU A 69 -15.29 6.64 9.03
CA LEU A 69 -16.18 5.91 9.91
C LEU A 69 -16.18 4.43 9.54
N ILE A 70 -15.81 3.56 10.48
CA ILE A 70 -15.90 2.11 10.31
C ILE A 70 -16.94 1.60 11.31
N GLY A 71 -18.08 1.13 10.81
CA GLY A 71 -19.06 0.39 11.62
C GLY A 71 -18.50 -0.98 12.02
N LEU A 72 -18.67 -1.37 13.28
CA LEU A 72 -18.16 -2.63 13.82
C LEU A 72 -18.99 -3.85 13.42
N ILE A 73 -18.29 -4.94 13.05
CA ILE A 73 -18.70 -6.31 13.37
C ILE A 73 -18.29 -6.56 14.83
N SER A 74 -19.25 -6.55 15.75
CA SER A 74 -18.98 -6.88 17.16
C SER A 74 -18.85 -8.40 17.34
N ASN A 75 -17.88 -8.84 18.15
CA ASN A 75 -17.71 -10.24 18.59
C ASN A 75 -17.59 -11.32 17.49
N GLY A 76 -17.24 -10.94 16.26
CA GLY A 76 -17.24 -11.86 15.12
C GLY A 76 -18.65 -12.32 14.72
N ASP A 77 -19.68 -11.67 15.26
CA ASP A 77 -21.06 -11.88 14.89
C ASP A 77 -21.42 -10.93 13.73
N GLU A 78 -21.46 -11.50 12.54
CA GLU A 78 -21.88 -10.82 11.31
C GLU A 78 -23.41 -10.76 11.17
N SER A 79 -24.19 -11.28 12.13
CA SER A 79 -25.67 -11.36 12.06
C SER A 79 -26.34 -10.01 11.84
N ALA A 80 -25.79 -8.94 12.42
CA ALA A 80 -26.22 -7.56 12.23
C ALA A 80 -26.13 -7.09 10.77
N TYR A 81 -25.23 -7.69 9.97
CA TYR A 81 -25.06 -7.39 8.54
C TYR A 81 -25.74 -8.42 7.62
N ARG A 82 -26.07 -9.61 8.13
CA ARG A 82 -26.62 -10.72 7.34
C ARG A 82 -28.15 -10.77 7.29
N THR A 83 -28.84 -10.08 8.20
CA THR A 83 -30.28 -10.36 8.42
C THR A 83 -31.17 -9.15 8.75
N GLN A 84 -30.71 -7.92 8.58
CA GLN A 84 -31.53 -6.73 8.85
C GLN A 84 -31.56 -5.74 7.69
N PRO A 85 -32.63 -4.91 7.58
CA PRO A 85 -32.66 -3.76 6.68
C PRO A 85 -31.39 -2.91 6.84
N PRO A 86 -30.98 -2.15 5.80
CA PRO A 86 -29.77 -1.34 5.85
C PRO A 86 -29.74 -0.53 7.14
N PRO A 87 -28.59 -0.46 7.84
CA PRO A 87 -28.48 0.25 9.11
C PRO A 87 -28.97 1.69 8.91
N PRO A 88 -29.63 2.28 9.93
CA PRO A 88 -30.11 3.65 9.84
C PRO A 88 -28.96 4.59 9.42
N PRO A 89 -29.23 5.62 8.59
CA PRO A 89 -28.19 6.50 8.09
C PRO A 89 -27.39 7.09 9.25
N ILE A 90 -26.07 6.92 9.21
CA ILE A 90 -25.19 7.57 10.19
C ILE A 90 -25.32 9.07 9.94
N THR A 91 -25.73 9.84 10.95
CA THR A 91 -25.83 11.29 10.87
C THR A 91 -24.65 11.96 11.58
N LEU A 92 -23.99 12.90 10.92
CA LEU A 92 -23.03 13.84 11.52
C LEU A 92 -23.71 15.21 11.55
N ASP A 93 -23.84 15.84 12.72
CA ASP A 93 -24.52 17.13 12.90
C ASP A 93 -25.93 17.20 12.28
N ASN A 94 -26.73 16.15 12.49
CA ASN A 94 -28.06 15.96 11.88
C ASN A 94 -28.08 15.88 10.34
N SER A 95 -26.91 15.78 9.69
CA SER A 95 -26.79 15.54 8.25
C SER A 95 -26.43 14.07 7.98
N PRO A 96 -27.15 13.37 7.08
CA PRO A 96 -26.86 11.97 6.78
C PRO A 96 -25.52 11.86 6.01
N VAL A 97 -24.65 10.96 6.47
CA VAL A 97 -23.40 10.64 5.79
C VAL A 97 -23.69 9.85 4.52
N ALA A 98 -23.28 10.38 3.37
CA ALA A 98 -23.49 9.75 2.08
C ALA A 98 -22.74 8.41 1.97
N THR A 99 -23.45 7.35 1.59
CA THR A 99 -22.82 6.07 1.26
C THR A 99 -22.19 6.13 -0.12
N VAL A 100 -20.92 5.75 -0.24
CA VAL A 100 -20.19 5.71 -1.52
C VAL A 100 -19.84 4.28 -1.92
N ASP A 101 -19.77 4.01 -3.23
CA ASP A 101 -19.41 2.68 -3.75
C ASP A 101 -17.92 2.37 -3.63
N SER A 102 -17.10 3.41 -3.65
CA SER A 102 -15.67 3.30 -3.36
C SER A 102 -15.15 4.59 -2.76
N PHE A 103 -14.17 4.47 -1.88
CA PHE A 103 -13.53 5.59 -1.23
C PHE A 103 -12.02 5.39 -1.21
N ARG A 104 -11.25 6.48 -1.31
CA ARG A 104 -9.80 6.44 -1.20
C ARG A 104 -9.41 6.77 0.23
N PHE A 105 -8.91 5.78 0.95
CA PHE A 105 -8.37 5.95 2.29
C PHE A 105 -6.85 5.79 2.27
N LEU A 106 -6.11 6.83 2.67
CA LEU A 106 -4.65 6.82 2.73
C LEU A 106 -3.99 6.34 1.42
N GLY A 107 -4.55 6.76 0.28
CA GLY A 107 -4.05 6.35 -1.04
C GLY A 107 -4.45 4.95 -1.51
N THR A 108 -5.15 4.16 -0.69
CA THR A 108 -5.72 2.85 -1.08
C THR A 108 -7.21 3.00 -1.39
N ILE A 109 -7.67 2.49 -2.53
CA ILE A 109 -9.11 2.52 -2.86
C ILE A 109 -9.79 1.31 -2.22
N ILE A 110 -10.81 1.56 -1.41
CA ILE A 110 -11.65 0.57 -0.76
C ILE A 110 -13.02 0.62 -1.42
N SER A 111 -13.44 -0.47 -2.03
CA SER A 111 -14.78 -0.61 -2.62
C SER A 111 -15.77 -1.21 -1.61
N ARG A 112 -17.05 -0.91 -1.77
CA ARG A 112 -18.15 -1.44 -0.94
C ARG A 112 -18.17 -2.97 -0.88
N ASP A 113 -17.88 -3.63 -1.99
CA ASP A 113 -17.82 -5.10 -2.09
C ASP A 113 -16.47 -5.70 -1.62
N LEU A 114 -15.56 -4.83 -1.17
CA LEU A 114 -14.17 -5.12 -0.81
C LEU A 114 -13.41 -5.88 -1.92
N LYS A 115 -13.79 -5.67 -3.18
CA LYS A 115 -12.96 -6.05 -4.32
C LYS A 115 -11.88 -5.00 -4.53
N TRP A 116 -10.72 -5.47 -4.98
CA TRP A 116 -9.52 -4.64 -5.10
C TRP A 116 -9.23 -4.19 -6.53
N GLU A 117 -10.14 -4.41 -7.47
CA GLU A 117 -9.93 -4.10 -8.89
C GLU A 117 -9.69 -2.61 -9.14
N LEU A 118 -10.48 -1.72 -8.51
CA LEU A 118 -10.30 -0.26 -8.65
C LEU A 118 -8.92 0.17 -8.11
N ASN A 119 -8.55 -0.33 -6.93
CA ASN A 119 -7.24 -0.09 -6.34
C ASN A 119 -6.11 -0.56 -7.26
N ILE A 120 -6.16 -1.83 -7.67
CA ILE A 120 -5.13 -2.46 -8.51
C ILE A 120 -5.01 -1.77 -9.86
N SER A 121 -6.12 -1.40 -10.48
CA SER A 121 -6.12 -0.66 -11.75
C SER A 121 -5.43 0.70 -11.59
N SER A 122 -5.68 1.40 -10.48
CA SER A 122 -5.01 2.66 -10.17
C SER A 122 -3.50 2.48 -9.95
N LEU A 123 -3.07 1.42 -9.27
CA LEU A 123 -1.66 1.09 -9.03
C LEU A 123 -0.95 0.75 -10.34
N ILE A 124 -1.57 -0.08 -11.19
CA ILE A 124 -1.03 -0.46 -12.50
C ILE A 124 -0.85 0.78 -13.37
N LYS A 125 -1.84 1.68 -13.43
CA LYS A 125 -1.75 2.92 -14.22
C LYS A 125 -0.55 3.77 -13.77
N LYS A 126 -0.38 3.96 -12.46
CA LYS A 126 0.77 4.69 -11.88
C LYS A 126 2.10 3.99 -12.20
N ALA A 127 2.18 2.67 -12.02
CA ALA A 127 3.39 1.91 -12.30
C ALA A 127 3.77 1.93 -13.78
N GLN A 128 2.79 1.86 -14.69
CA GLN A 128 3.01 1.96 -16.14
C GLN A 128 3.53 3.33 -16.56
N GLN A 129 3.04 4.42 -15.94
CA GLN A 129 3.62 5.75 -16.18
C GLN A 129 5.10 5.80 -15.78
N ARG A 130 5.48 5.14 -14.67
CA ARG A 130 6.88 5.07 -14.23
C ARG A 130 7.74 4.14 -15.08
N MET A 131 7.15 3.14 -15.72
CA MET A 131 7.82 2.26 -16.69
C MET A 131 8.42 3.04 -17.86
N PHE A 132 7.81 4.16 -18.27
CA PHE A 132 8.39 5.02 -19.30
C PHE A 132 9.81 5.45 -18.92
N PHE A 133 10.02 5.95 -17.71
CA PHE A 133 11.34 6.36 -17.23
C PHE A 133 12.32 5.18 -17.17
N LEU A 134 11.89 4.00 -16.71
CA LEU A 134 12.74 2.81 -16.71
C LEU A 134 13.24 2.45 -18.13
N ARG A 135 12.37 2.57 -19.15
CA ARG A 135 12.77 2.37 -20.55
C ARG A 135 13.74 3.44 -21.03
N GLN A 136 13.56 4.70 -20.60
CA GLN A 136 14.51 5.77 -20.93
C GLN A 136 15.88 5.48 -20.31
N LEU A 137 15.94 5.02 -19.05
CA LEU A 137 17.21 4.63 -18.42
C LEU A 137 17.93 3.52 -19.19
N LYS A 138 17.17 2.54 -19.72
CA LYS A 138 17.74 1.49 -20.57
C LYS A 138 18.31 2.05 -21.88
N LYS A 139 17.65 3.02 -22.52
CA LYS A 139 18.15 3.67 -23.74
C LYS A 139 19.46 4.43 -23.52
N PHE A 140 19.64 5.03 -22.34
CA PHE A 140 20.89 5.68 -21.95
C PHE A 140 21.97 4.68 -21.48
N ASN A 141 21.75 3.37 -21.66
CA ASN A 141 22.69 2.31 -21.29
C ASN A 141 23.13 2.34 -19.82
N LEU A 142 22.24 2.74 -18.90
CA LEU A 142 22.57 2.71 -17.48
C LEU A 142 22.88 1.28 -17.00
N PRO A 143 23.76 1.15 -15.97
CA PRO A 143 24.04 -0.15 -15.37
C PRO A 143 22.78 -0.83 -14.85
N ARG A 144 22.74 -2.16 -14.97
CA ARG A 144 21.63 -3.01 -14.49
C ARG A 144 21.27 -2.70 -13.04
N THR A 145 22.27 -2.57 -12.17
CA THR A 145 22.10 -2.29 -10.75
C THR A 145 21.28 -1.03 -10.50
N MET A 146 21.55 0.05 -11.24
CA MET A 146 20.81 1.31 -11.10
C MET A 146 19.37 1.16 -11.59
N MET A 147 19.14 0.40 -12.67
CA MET A 147 17.78 0.14 -13.15
C MET A 147 16.97 -0.72 -12.15
N VAL A 148 17.60 -1.70 -11.50
CA VAL A 148 16.97 -2.48 -10.42
C VAL A 148 16.64 -1.60 -9.22
N GLN A 149 17.56 -0.72 -8.82
CA GLN A 149 17.32 0.24 -7.75
C GLN A 149 16.16 1.19 -8.09
N PHE A 150 16.12 1.73 -9.31
CA PHE A 150 15.02 2.57 -9.78
C PHE A 150 13.69 1.82 -9.77
N TYR A 151 13.67 0.57 -10.26
CA TYR A 151 12.48 -0.27 -10.21
C TYR A 151 12.00 -0.44 -8.76
N THR A 152 12.90 -0.82 -7.87
CA THR A 152 12.59 -1.10 -6.45
C THR A 152 12.06 0.14 -5.74
N SER A 153 12.69 1.30 -5.96
CA SER A 153 12.34 2.54 -5.26
C SER A 153 11.09 3.22 -5.82
N ILE A 154 10.81 3.11 -7.12
CA ILE A 154 9.73 3.88 -7.77
C ILE A 154 8.55 3.01 -8.20
N ILE A 155 8.81 1.87 -8.86
CA ILE A 155 7.74 1.05 -9.45
C ILE A 155 7.23 0.04 -8.44
N GLU A 156 8.14 -0.72 -7.81
CA GLU A 156 7.81 -1.68 -6.79
C GLU A 156 7.15 -0.99 -5.59
N SER A 157 7.66 0.16 -5.14
CA SER A 157 7.06 0.93 -4.02
C SER A 157 5.58 1.26 -4.27
N ILE A 158 5.20 1.64 -5.49
CA ILE A 158 3.80 1.84 -5.89
C ILE A 158 3.04 0.52 -5.83
N LEU A 159 3.55 -0.53 -6.47
CA LEU A 159 2.87 -1.83 -6.55
C LEU A 159 2.76 -2.55 -5.19
N THR A 160 3.55 -2.14 -4.21
CA THR A 160 3.63 -2.78 -2.90
C THR A 160 3.09 -1.90 -1.76
N PHE A 161 2.57 -0.72 -2.10
CA PHE A 161 1.87 0.12 -1.15
C PHE A 161 0.67 -0.64 -0.57
N SER A 162 0.56 -0.69 0.76
CA SER A 162 -0.46 -1.43 1.51
C SER A 162 -0.68 -2.90 1.07
N ILE A 163 0.33 -3.55 0.47
CA ILE A 163 0.19 -4.87 -0.18
C ILE A 163 -0.34 -5.98 0.73
N THR A 164 -0.05 -5.91 2.03
CA THR A 164 -0.55 -6.89 3.02
C THR A 164 -2.07 -6.88 3.14
N THR A 165 -2.71 -5.77 2.78
CA THR A 165 -4.15 -5.56 2.89
C THR A 165 -4.90 -6.10 1.68
N TRP A 166 -4.51 -5.71 0.47
CA TRP A 166 -5.32 -5.94 -0.73
C TRP A 166 -4.87 -7.15 -1.56
N PHE A 167 -3.58 -7.47 -1.60
CA PHE A 167 -3.04 -8.53 -2.45
C PHE A 167 -3.59 -9.94 -2.15
N PRO A 168 -3.82 -10.32 -0.87
CA PRO A 168 -4.36 -11.66 -0.59
C PRO A 168 -5.77 -11.87 -1.13
N ALA A 169 -6.57 -10.80 -1.15
CA ALA A 169 -7.95 -10.80 -1.62
C ALA A 169 -8.07 -10.42 -3.11
N ALA A 170 -6.95 -10.20 -3.80
CA ALA A 170 -6.95 -9.94 -5.24
C ALA A 170 -7.32 -11.20 -6.04
N SER A 171 -8.08 -11.01 -7.12
CA SER A 171 -8.45 -12.10 -8.03
C SER A 171 -7.23 -12.67 -8.75
N VAL A 172 -7.34 -13.91 -9.27
CA VAL A 172 -6.29 -14.51 -10.12
C VAL A 172 -6.03 -13.64 -11.36
N ARG A 173 -7.09 -13.05 -11.92
CA ARG A 173 -7.00 -12.11 -13.03
C ARG A 173 -6.15 -10.89 -12.68
N ASP A 174 -6.38 -10.29 -11.51
CA ASP A 174 -5.64 -9.12 -11.07
C ASP A 174 -4.18 -9.43 -10.73
N LYS A 175 -3.92 -10.56 -10.08
CA LYS A 175 -2.55 -11.04 -9.85
C LYS A 175 -1.81 -11.24 -11.17
N THR A 176 -2.48 -11.75 -12.19
CA THR A 176 -1.92 -11.88 -13.55
C THR A 176 -1.63 -10.52 -14.18
N ARG A 177 -2.55 -9.56 -14.08
CA ARG A 177 -2.35 -8.18 -14.58
C ARG A 177 -1.14 -7.51 -13.92
N LEU A 178 -0.99 -7.64 -12.61
CA LEU A 178 0.16 -7.12 -11.86
C LEU A 178 1.48 -7.80 -12.29
N ARG A 179 1.47 -9.12 -12.47
CA ARG A 179 2.64 -9.88 -12.95
C ARG A 179 3.12 -9.38 -14.31
N ARG A 180 2.22 -8.98 -15.22
CA ARG A 180 2.61 -8.41 -16.52
C ARG A 180 3.43 -7.12 -16.40
N VAL A 181 3.18 -6.31 -15.36
CA VAL A 181 3.96 -5.10 -15.10
C VAL A 181 5.38 -5.46 -14.70
N ILE A 182 5.54 -6.43 -13.79
CA ILE A 182 6.86 -6.93 -13.35
C ILE A 182 7.60 -7.55 -14.55
N ARG A 183 6.95 -8.43 -15.32
CA ARG A 183 7.54 -9.08 -16.50
C ARG A 183 8.00 -8.07 -17.56
N SER A 184 7.32 -6.92 -17.64
CA SER A 184 7.74 -5.84 -18.52
C SER A 184 9.00 -5.13 -18.00
N ALA A 185 9.13 -4.94 -16.69
CA ALA A 185 10.36 -4.41 -16.08
C ALA A 185 11.52 -5.41 -16.24
N GLU A 186 11.30 -6.70 -15.96
CA GLU A 186 12.30 -7.77 -16.15
C GLU A 186 12.84 -7.77 -17.58
N ARG A 187 11.97 -7.63 -18.59
CA ARG A 187 12.39 -7.53 -20.00
C ARG A 187 13.25 -6.29 -20.30
N VAL A 188 12.96 -5.15 -19.68
CA VAL A 188 13.73 -3.91 -19.89
C VAL A 188 15.10 -4.01 -19.20
N ILE A 189 15.14 -4.58 -17.99
CA ILE A 189 16.35 -4.67 -17.16
C ILE A 189 17.24 -5.85 -17.60
N GLY A 190 16.63 -6.93 -18.04
CA GLY A 190 17.28 -8.19 -18.41
C GLY A 190 17.57 -9.11 -17.22
N CYS A 191 16.85 -8.98 -16.10
CA CYS A 191 16.99 -9.82 -14.91
C CYS A 191 15.64 -10.21 -14.32
N ASP A 192 15.62 -11.28 -13.55
CA ASP A 192 14.46 -11.63 -12.73
C ASP A 192 14.27 -10.64 -11.58
N LEU A 193 13.02 -10.34 -11.27
CA LEU A 193 12.63 -9.46 -10.17
C LEU A 193 11.80 -10.24 -9.15
N PRO A 194 11.79 -9.83 -7.87
CA PRO A 194 10.96 -10.46 -6.86
C PRO A 194 9.48 -10.47 -7.26
N SER A 195 8.80 -11.61 -7.07
CA SER A 195 7.36 -11.67 -7.29
C SER A 195 6.60 -10.88 -6.21
N LEU A 196 5.45 -10.30 -6.54
CA LEU A 196 4.61 -9.63 -5.54
C LEU A 196 4.18 -10.55 -4.39
N GLN A 197 4.04 -11.86 -4.65
CA GLN A 197 3.75 -12.84 -3.60
C GLN A 197 4.90 -12.88 -2.58
N ALA A 198 6.14 -13.05 -3.05
CA ALA A 198 7.32 -13.06 -2.20
C ALA A 198 7.49 -11.74 -1.42
N LEU A 199 7.26 -10.60 -2.08
CA LEU A 199 7.32 -9.28 -1.44
C LEU A 199 6.23 -9.11 -0.37
N ARG A 200 5.01 -9.56 -0.64
CA ARG A 200 3.91 -9.54 0.32
C ARG A 200 4.23 -10.41 1.53
N ASP A 201 4.73 -11.62 1.33
CA ASP A 201 5.03 -12.56 2.41
C ASP A 201 6.17 -12.03 3.29
N SER A 202 7.25 -11.51 2.66
CA SER A 202 8.35 -10.85 3.36
C SER A 202 7.88 -9.66 4.22
N ARG A 203 7.02 -8.79 3.65
CA ARG A 203 6.46 -7.64 4.36
C ARG A 203 5.49 -8.04 5.46
N ALA A 204 4.67 -9.06 5.22
CA ALA A 204 3.74 -9.58 6.23
C ALA A 204 4.50 -10.12 7.44
N LEU A 205 5.56 -10.90 7.21
CA LEU A 205 6.42 -11.41 8.29
C LEU A 205 7.12 -10.29 9.04
N LYS A 206 7.72 -9.32 8.33
CA LYS A 206 8.39 -8.18 8.97
C LYS A 206 7.41 -7.38 9.85
N ARG A 207 6.17 -7.19 9.38
CA ARG A 207 5.13 -6.50 10.14
C ARG A 207 4.67 -7.32 11.34
N ALA A 208 4.42 -8.62 11.18
CA ALA A 208 4.03 -9.50 12.28
C ALA A 208 5.09 -9.52 13.39
N ARG A 209 6.38 -9.61 13.04
CA ARG A 209 7.48 -9.53 14.02
C ARG A 209 7.49 -8.22 14.81
N LYS A 210 7.22 -7.09 14.15
CA LYS A 210 7.11 -5.78 14.83
C LYS A 210 5.95 -5.74 15.82
N ILE A 211 4.80 -6.30 15.44
CA ILE A 211 3.62 -6.37 16.31
C ILE A 211 3.89 -7.27 17.52
N ILE A 212 4.56 -8.42 17.31
CA ILE A 212 4.94 -9.34 18.39
C ILE A 212 5.94 -8.68 19.35
N ALA A 213 6.87 -7.89 18.82
CA ALA A 213 7.89 -7.23 19.64
C ALA A 213 7.37 -6.02 20.44
N ASP A 214 6.18 -5.51 20.11
CA ASP A 214 5.59 -4.32 20.74
C ASP A 214 4.31 -4.69 21.52
N PRO A 215 4.40 -4.85 22.85
CA PRO A 215 3.23 -5.14 23.70
C PRO A 215 2.14 -4.06 23.67
N SER A 216 2.48 -2.82 23.33
CA SER A 216 1.52 -1.70 23.25
C SER A 216 0.72 -1.70 21.95
N HIS A 217 1.17 -2.45 20.95
CA HIS A 217 0.51 -2.49 19.65
C HIS A 217 -0.90 -3.10 19.78
N PRO A 218 -1.97 -2.50 19.22
CA PRO A 218 -3.34 -2.97 19.39
C PRO A 218 -3.58 -4.40 18.86
N GLY A 219 -2.76 -4.84 17.91
CA GLY A 219 -2.76 -6.20 17.39
C GLY A 219 -1.87 -7.20 18.12
N HIS A 220 -1.16 -6.82 19.20
CA HIS A 220 -0.19 -7.67 19.89
C HIS A 220 -0.84 -8.96 20.42
N GLY A 221 -1.99 -8.84 21.10
CA GLY A 221 -2.72 -9.98 21.65
C GLY A 221 -3.17 -11.00 20.60
N LEU A 222 -3.28 -10.58 19.32
CA LEU A 222 -3.59 -11.50 18.22
C LEU A 222 -2.45 -12.45 17.89
N PHE A 223 -1.22 -12.19 18.33
CA PHE A 223 -0.06 -13.06 18.14
C PHE A 223 0.40 -13.71 19.46
N SER A 224 -0.56 -14.29 20.19
CA SER A 224 -0.27 -14.96 21.47
C SER A 224 0.46 -16.30 21.24
N PRO A 225 1.62 -16.57 21.87
CA PRO A 225 2.27 -17.86 21.79
C PRO A 225 1.48 -18.95 22.53
N LEU A 226 1.64 -20.20 22.11
CA LEU A 226 1.24 -21.39 22.86
C LEU A 226 2.16 -21.58 24.07
N PRO A 227 1.77 -22.37 25.09
CA PRO A 227 2.59 -22.60 26.29
C PRO A 227 4.01 -23.08 26.01
N SER A 228 4.23 -23.77 24.89
CA SER A 228 5.56 -24.23 24.46
C SER A 228 6.47 -23.12 23.92
N GLY A 229 5.96 -21.90 23.69
CA GLY A 229 6.68 -20.76 23.12
C GLY A 229 7.04 -20.88 21.63
N LYS A 230 6.93 -22.08 21.05
CA LYS A 230 7.40 -22.39 19.68
C LYS A 230 6.42 -22.01 18.58
N ARG A 231 5.13 -21.91 18.89
CA ARG A 231 4.04 -21.73 17.92
C ARG A 231 3.08 -20.68 18.43
N LEU A 232 2.53 -19.89 17.52
CA LEU A 232 1.48 -18.94 17.81
C LEU A 232 0.11 -19.65 17.86
N ARG A 233 -0.80 -19.13 18.68
CA ARG A 233 -2.18 -19.59 18.76
C ARG A 233 -2.90 -19.32 17.44
N SER A 234 -3.53 -20.33 16.86
CA SER A 234 -4.23 -20.18 15.58
C SER A 234 -5.43 -19.25 15.71
N ILE A 235 -5.60 -18.35 14.75
CA ILE A 235 -6.81 -17.54 14.59
C ILE A 235 -7.87 -18.40 13.90
N LYS A 236 -9.05 -18.55 14.51
CA LYS A 236 -10.20 -19.22 13.88
C LYS A 236 -10.75 -18.35 12.76
N THR A 237 -10.97 -18.93 11.58
CA THR A 237 -11.42 -18.19 10.39
C THR A 237 -12.57 -18.92 9.72
N ASN A 238 -13.72 -18.26 9.60
CA ASN A 238 -14.93 -18.84 9.00
C ASN A 238 -15.06 -18.60 7.50
N THR A 239 -14.23 -17.71 6.93
CA THR A 239 -14.25 -17.39 5.50
C THR A 239 -12.86 -17.46 4.90
N VAL A 240 -12.79 -17.82 3.60
CA VAL A 240 -11.54 -17.79 2.82
C VAL A 240 -10.92 -16.39 2.83
N ARG A 241 -11.76 -15.34 2.78
CA ARG A 241 -11.32 -13.95 2.85
C ARG A 241 -10.61 -13.65 4.17
N HIS A 242 -11.19 -14.04 5.31
CA HIS A 242 -10.56 -13.83 6.61
C HIS A 242 -9.28 -14.67 6.72
N ARG A 243 -9.30 -15.95 6.31
CA ARG A 243 -8.11 -16.82 6.28
C ARG A 243 -6.94 -16.23 5.50
N ASN A 244 -7.23 -15.56 4.38
CA ASN A 244 -6.19 -14.98 3.54
C ASN A 244 -5.72 -13.59 4.01
N SER A 245 -6.40 -12.98 4.98
CA SER A 245 -6.03 -11.67 5.53
C SER A 245 -4.68 -11.68 6.28
N PHE A 246 -4.20 -10.49 6.64
CA PHE A 246 -2.87 -10.31 7.24
C PHE A 246 -2.66 -11.15 8.51
N PHE A 247 -3.58 -11.10 9.49
CA PHE A 247 -3.33 -11.72 10.79
C PHE A 247 -3.23 -13.24 10.73
N PRO A 248 -4.18 -13.99 10.13
CA PRO A 248 -4.05 -15.44 10.01
C PRO A 248 -2.84 -15.86 9.17
N HIS A 249 -2.49 -15.10 8.12
CA HIS A 249 -1.30 -15.37 7.33
C HIS A 249 0.00 -15.13 8.12
N GLY A 250 0.07 -14.08 8.94
CA GLY A 250 1.22 -13.78 9.79
C GLY A 250 1.54 -14.88 10.81
N HIS A 251 0.58 -15.77 11.10
CA HIS A 251 0.76 -16.94 11.96
C HIS A 251 1.39 -18.14 11.25
N GLN A 252 1.53 -18.11 9.92
CA GLN A 252 2.02 -19.23 9.11
C GLN A 252 3.26 -18.83 8.30
N PRO A 253 4.47 -18.83 8.90
CA PRO A 253 5.67 -18.43 8.17
C PRO A 253 6.06 -19.37 7.02
N ASN A 254 5.60 -20.64 7.01
CA ASN A 254 6.12 -21.69 6.13
C ASN A 254 5.01 -22.60 5.54
N GLN A 255 4.10 -22.10 4.70
CA GLN A 255 3.11 -22.97 4.00
C GLN A 255 3.19 -22.97 2.47
N HIS A 256 4.23 -22.39 1.85
CA HIS A 256 4.43 -22.53 0.39
C HIS A 256 5.30 -23.73 -0.03
N GLY A 257 5.44 -24.74 0.84
CA GLY A 257 6.23 -25.95 0.56
C GLY A 257 5.60 -27.29 0.95
N SER A 258 4.32 -27.36 1.31
CA SER A 258 3.69 -28.68 1.51
C SER A 258 2.18 -28.62 1.39
N SER A 259 1.68 -29.17 0.29
CA SER A 259 0.32 -29.69 0.23
C SER A 259 0.18 -30.78 1.29
N ARG A 260 -0.48 -30.49 2.41
CA ARG A 260 -1.15 -31.54 3.18
C ARG A 260 -2.38 -30.99 3.87
N SER A 261 -3.50 -31.44 3.32
CA SER A 261 -4.83 -31.49 3.90
C SER A 261 -4.78 -31.81 5.39
N GLN A 262 -5.40 -30.98 6.22
CA GLN A 262 -6.08 -31.44 7.44
C GLN A 262 -7.36 -30.63 7.60
N PHE A 263 -8.42 -31.15 6.97
CA PHE A 263 -9.70 -31.25 7.64
C PHE A 263 -9.51 -32.26 8.78
N ALA A 264 -9.88 -31.87 10.00
CA ALA A 264 -10.32 -32.80 11.05
C ALA A 264 -11.04 -31.97 12.12
N LEU A 265 -12.36 -32.20 12.17
CA LEU A 265 -13.34 -32.02 13.25
C LEU A 265 -13.14 -30.86 14.25
#